data_AF-A0A7Y6E2D9-F1
#
_entry.id   AF-A0A7Y6E2D9-F1
#
_cell.length_a   1.000
_cell.length_b   1.000
_cell.length_c   1.000
_cell.angle_alpha   90.00
_cell.angle_beta   90.00
_cell.angle_gamma   90.00
#
_symmetry.space_group_name_H-M   'P 1'
#
loop_
_entity.id
_entity.type
_entity.pdbx_description
1 polymer ?
#
loop_
_entity_poly.entity_id
_entity_poly.type
_entity_poly.pdbx_seq_one_letter_code
_entity_poly.pdbx_strand_id
1 'polypeptide(L)'
;MLIKLVRAHLKPYTGAIGLLVILQLIQTSATLYLPTLNADIIDKGVLRGDNGYIWKTGGVMLGVSVLQIICAIGAVYFGARTAMALGRDIRASVFARVQAFSAREVGQFGPASLITRTTNDIQQVQMLALMTFTLMVSAPIMCVGGIILALNQDVPLSMLLIAIVPTLGVIVGLIVSRLRPLFRKMQDDLDTVNRILREQITGLRVIRA
;
A
#
# COMPACT_ATOMS: atom_id res chain seq x y z
N MET A 1 13.11 -8.91 11.91
CA MET A 1 12.21 -9.98 12.37
C MET A 1 10.90 -10.05 11.58
N LEU A 2 10.18 -8.94 11.44
CA LEU A 2 8.88 -8.86 10.74
C LEU A 2 8.91 -9.38 9.29
N ILE A 3 9.94 -9.00 8.52
CA ILE A 3 10.15 -9.45 7.13
C ILE A 3 10.34 -10.97 7.04
N LYS A 4 11.01 -11.61 8.02
CA LYS A 4 11.20 -13.07 8.04
C LYS A 4 9.88 -13.79 8.32
N LEU A 5 9.05 -13.25 9.21
CA LEU A 5 7.75 -13.83 9.59
C LEU A 5 6.75 -13.75 8.42
N VAL A 6 6.70 -12.59 7.77
CA VAL A 6 5.88 -12.36 6.58
C VAL A 6 6.35 -13.23 5.42
N ARG A 7 7.67 -13.31 5.14
CA ARG A 7 8.21 -14.15 4.07
C ARG A 7 7.97 -15.65 4.29
N ALA A 8 7.97 -16.13 5.53
CA ALA A 8 7.68 -17.53 5.84
C ALA A 8 6.23 -17.90 5.52
N HIS A 9 5.27 -17.04 5.89
CA HIS A 9 3.84 -17.26 5.66
C HIS A 9 3.39 -16.90 4.24
N LEU A 10 4.22 -16.19 3.46
CA LEU A 10 3.94 -15.86 2.05
C LEU A 10 4.32 -16.95 1.04
N LYS A 11 5.22 -17.88 1.40
CA LYS A 11 5.70 -18.95 0.50
C LYS A 11 4.56 -19.76 -0.16
N PRO A 12 3.47 -20.12 0.53
CA PRO A 12 2.36 -20.86 -0.09
C PRO A 12 1.58 -20.04 -1.13
N TYR A 13 1.68 -18.71 -1.09
CA TYR A 13 0.87 -17.79 -1.90
C TYR A 13 1.64 -17.20 -3.09
N THR A 14 2.83 -17.71 -3.42
CA THR A 14 3.69 -17.18 -4.51
C THR A 14 3.00 -17.19 -5.87
N GLY A 15 2.17 -18.21 -6.16
CA GLY A 15 1.39 -18.25 -7.40
C GLY A 15 0.34 -17.13 -7.49
N ALA A 16 -0.38 -16.86 -6.39
CA ALA A 16 -1.36 -15.79 -6.33
C ALA A 16 -0.70 -14.39 -6.40
N ILE A 17 0.47 -14.24 -5.79
CA ILE A 17 1.27 -13.01 -5.87
C ILE A 17 1.78 -12.79 -7.30
N GLY A 18 2.26 -13.84 -7.97
CA GLY A 18 2.69 -13.76 -9.37
C GLY A 18 1.54 -13.31 -10.29
N LEU A 19 0.37 -13.92 -10.14
CA LEU A 19 -0.83 -13.52 -10.89
C LEU A 19 -1.23 -12.07 -10.60
N LEU A 20 -1.19 -11.65 -9.33
CA LEU A 20 -1.46 -10.27 -8.94
C LEU A 20 -0.51 -9.29 -9.64
N VAL A 21 0.79 -9.55 -9.62
CA VAL A 21 1.80 -8.67 -10.22
C VAL A 21 1.59 -8.57 -11.72
N ILE A 22 1.25 -9.67 -12.39
CA ILE A 22 0.94 -9.67 -13.83
C ILE A 22 -0.32 -8.83 -14.11
N LEU A 23 -1.40 -9.03 -13.35
CA LEU A 23 -2.63 -8.25 -13.51
C LEU A 23 -2.38 -6.75 -13.31
N GLN A 24 -1.60 -6.40 -12.29
CA GLN A 24 -1.26 -5.02 -11.99
C GLN A 24 -0.36 -4.40 -13.06
N LEU A 25 0.58 -5.17 -13.62
CA LEU A 25 1.40 -4.73 -14.75
C LEU A 25 0.53 -4.44 -15.98
N ILE A 26 -0.41 -5.33 -16.32
CA ILE A 26 -1.34 -5.12 -17.44
C ILE A 26 -2.22 -3.89 -17.19
N GLN A 27 -2.81 -3.76 -16.00
CA GLN A 27 -3.67 -2.61 -15.68
C GLN A 27 -2.88 -1.30 -15.79
N THR A 28 -1.67 -1.25 -15.22
CA THR A 28 -0.86 -0.04 -15.18
C THR A 28 -0.39 0.32 -16.58
N SER A 29 0.04 -0.65 -17.38
CA SER A 29 0.41 -0.43 -18.78
C SER A 29 -0.78 0.11 -19.59
N ALA A 30 -1.97 -0.45 -19.41
CA ALA A 30 -3.19 0.04 -20.05
C ALA A 30 -3.52 1.48 -19.62
N THR A 31 -3.41 1.80 -18.32
CA THR A 31 -3.58 3.17 -17.81
C THR A 31 -2.59 4.15 -18.44
N LEU A 32 -1.33 3.75 -18.62
CA LEU A 32 -0.32 4.58 -19.26
C LEU A 32 -0.50 4.71 -20.77
N TYR A 33 -1.14 3.74 -21.42
CA TYR A 33 -1.39 3.78 -22.86
C TYR A 33 -2.56 4.71 -23.25
N LEU A 34 -3.52 4.94 -22.33
CA LEU A 34 -4.67 5.82 -22.58
C LEU A 34 -4.28 7.26 -22.96
N PRO A 35 -3.32 7.94 -22.30
CA PRO A 35 -2.83 9.25 -22.73
C PRO A 35 -2.25 9.26 -24.15
N THR A 36 -1.54 8.22 -24.57
CA THR A 36 -0.99 8.12 -25.93
C THR A 36 -2.09 8.00 -26.97
N LEU A 37 -3.10 7.16 -26.70
CA LEU A 37 -4.29 7.09 -27.56
C LEU A 37 -5.03 8.42 -27.64
N ASN A 38 -5.11 9.15 -26.53
CA ASN A 38 -5.72 10.47 -26.49
C ASN A 38 -4.93 11.49 -27.32
N ALA A 39 -3.60 11.48 -27.25
CA ALA A 39 -2.75 12.31 -28.11
C ALA A 39 -2.93 11.97 -29.59
N ASP A 40 -2.96 10.67 -29.94
CA ASP A 40 -3.20 10.21 -31.31
C ASP A 40 -4.56 10.66 -31.87
N ILE A 41 -5.62 10.64 -31.04
CA ILE A 41 -6.95 11.15 -31.44
C ILE A 41 -6.87 12.63 -31.82
N ILE A 42 -6.13 13.44 -31.06
CA ILE A 42 -5.97 14.87 -31.34
C ILE A 42 -5.14 15.06 -32.61
N ASP A 43 -3.94 14.46 -32.67
CA ASP A 43 -2.96 14.74 -33.71
C ASP A 43 -3.32 14.16 -35.07
N LYS A 44 -3.87 12.95 -35.10
CA LYS A 44 -4.18 12.21 -36.33
C LYS A 44 -5.66 12.21 -36.67
N GLY A 45 -6.54 12.43 -35.70
CA GLY A 45 -7.98 12.54 -35.90
C GLY A 45 -8.42 13.99 -36.05
N VAL A 46 -8.41 14.75 -34.96
CA VAL A 46 -9.00 16.10 -34.88
C VAL A 46 -8.27 17.08 -35.81
N LEU A 47 -6.94 17.16 -35.74
CA LEU A 47 -6.18 18.09 -36.59
C LEU A 47 -6.29 17.78 -38.09
N ARG A 48 -6.56 16.52 -38.46
CA ARG A 48 -6.70 16.08 -39.86
C ARG A 48 -8.15 15.99 -40.33
N GLY A 49 -9.13 16.20 -39.43
CA GLY A 49 -10.56 16.06 -39.73
C GLY A 49 -11.00 14.62 -40.04
N ASP A 50 -10.23 13.60 -39.65
CA ASP A 50 -10.57 12.19 -39.92
C ASP A 50 -11.46 11.61 -38.81
N ASN A 51 -12.77 11.73 -39.01
CA ASN A 51 -13.78 11.17 -38.09
C ASN A 51 -13.69 9.64 -37.99
N GLY A 52 -13.25 8.94 -39.04
CA GLY A 52 -13.10 7.48 -39.03
C GLY A 52 -11.99 7.04 -38.08
N TYR A 53 -10.87 7.77 -38.08
CA TYR A 53 -9.78 7.54 -37.14
C TYR A 53 -10.19 7.78 -35.68
N ILE A 54 -10.98 8.83 -35.43
CA ILE A 54 -11.49 9.15 -34.09
C ILE A 54 -12.37 8.01 -33.56
N TRP A 55 -13.35 7.54 -34.35
CA TRP A 55 -14.25 6.44 -33.93
C TRP A 55 -13.50 5.13 -33.71
N LYS A 56 -12.57 4.78 -34.61
CA LYS A 56 -11.77 3.55 -34.47
C LYS A 56 -10.89 3.59 -33.23
N THR A 57 -10.16 4.69 -33.02
CA THR A 57 -9.25 4.84 -31.89
C THR A 57 -10.02 4.98 -30.57
N GLY A 58 -11.17 5.66 -30.57
CA GLY A 58 -12.09 5.70 -29.43
C GLY A 58 -12.62 4.32 -29.04
N GLY A 59 -12.95 3.47 -30.02
CA GLY A 59 -13.32 2.08 -29.77
C GLY A 59 -12.18 1.26 -29.15
N VAL A 60 -10.94 1.45 -29.62
CA VAL A 60 -9.75 0.84 -29.00
C VAL A 60 -9.57 1.35 -27.56
N MET A 61 -9.73 2.65 -27.32
CA MET A 61 -9.62 3.27 -26.00
C MET A 61 -10.64 2.68 -25.00
N LEU A 62 -11.88 2.44 -25.45
CA LEU A 62 -12.89 1.73 -24.65
C LEU A 62 -12.47 0.29 -24.35
N GLY A 63 -11.98 -0.45 -25.35
CA GLY A 63 -11.51 -1.83 -25.14
C GLY A 63 -10.35 -1.91 -24.13
N VAL A 64 -9.38 -1.01 -24.25
CA VAL A 64 -8.24 -0.89 -23.32
C VAL A 64 -8.73 -0.52 -21.92
N SER A 65 -9.71 0.38 -21.80
CA SER A 65 -10.29 0.78 -20.51
C SER A 65 -11.02 -0.39 -19.83
N VAL A 66 -11.81 -1.17 -20.57
CA VAL A 66 -12.50 -2.35 -20.02
C VAL A 66 -11.49 -3.40 -19.56
N LEU A 67 -10.45 -3.68 -20.36
CA LEU A 67 -9.38 -4.59 -19.96
C LEU A 67 -8.68 -4.09 -18.69
N GLN A 68 -8.38 -2.80 -18.62
CA GLN A 68 -7.76 -2.15 -17.47
C GLN A 68 -8.61 -2.32 -16.20
N ILE A 69 -9.93 -2.13 -16.29
CA ILE A 69 -10.86 -2.30 -15.17
C ILE A 69 -10.89 -3.77 -14.71
N ILE A 70 -10.98 -4.72 -15.65
CA ILE A 70 -11.00 -6.16 -15.32
C ILE A 70 -9.71 -6.57 -14.60
N CYS A 71 -8.56 -6.15 -15.13
CA CYS A 71 -7.26 -6.40 -14.51
C CYS A 71 -7.15 -5.74 -13.14
N ALA A 72 -7.66 -4.52 -12.97
CA ALA A 72 -7.65 -3.80 -11.70
C ALA A 72 -8.50 -4.49 -10.63
N ILE A 73 -9.72 -4.90 -10.99
CA ILE A 73 -10.59 -5.66 -10.09
C ILE A 73 -9.92 -6.98 -9.71
N GLY A 74 -9.34 -7.68 -10.68
CA GLY A 74 -8.60 -8.92 -10.45
C GLY A 74 -7.43 -8.73 -9.49
N ALA A 75 -6.57 -7.73 -9.73
CA ALA A 75 -5.41 -7.44 -8.90
C ALA A 75 -5.82 -7.13 -7.45
N VAL A 76 -6.84 -6.29 -7.25
CA VAL A 76 -7.36 -5.97 -5.91
C VAL A 76 -7.98 -7.19 -5.25
N TYR A 77 -8.75 -8.00 -5.98
CA TYR A 77 -9.38 -9.21 -5.47
C TYR A 77 -8.35 -10.24 -4.99
N PHE A 78 -7.37 -10.58 -5.84
CA PHE A 78 -6.30 -11.52 -5.48
C PHE A 78 -5.39 -10.97 -4.37
N GLY A 79 -5.17 -9.64 -4.35
CA GLY A 79 -4.38 -8.97 -3.31
C GLY A 79 -5.07 -9.04 -1.96
N ALA A 80 -6.36 -8.70 -1.92
CA ALA A 80 -7.17 -8.80 -0.71
C ALA A 80 -7.28 -10.24 -0.22
N ARG A 81 -7.57 -11.19 -1.11
CA ARG A 81 -7.66 -12.62 -0.75
C ARG A 81 -6.36 -13.14 -0.15
N THR A 82 -5.22 -12.82 -0.77
CA THR A 82 -3.89 -13.21 -0.28
C THR A 82 -3.57 -12.57 1.06
N ALA A 83 -3.86 -11.27 1.23
CA ALA A 83 -3.64 -10.56 2.49
C ALA A 83 -4.48 -11.13 3.63
N MET A 84 -5.76 -11.44 3.39
CA MET A 84 -6.66 -12.05 4.38
C MET A 84 -6.20 -13.46 4.75
N ALA A 85 -5.78 -14.25 3.76
CA ALA A 85 -5.25 -15.60 3.98
C ALA A 85 -3.96 -15.56 4.83
N LEU A 86 -3.05 -14.63 4.54
CA LEU A 86 -1.85 -14.39 5.33
C LEU A 86 -2.20 -14.02 6.79
N GLY A 87 -3.13 -13.09 6.99
CA GLY A 87 -3.56 -12.66 8.32
C GLY A 87 -4.18 -13.80 9.14
N ARG A 88 -4.98 -14.65 8.49
CA ARG A 88 -5.54 -15.87 9.11
C ARG A 88 -4.44 -16.84 9.56
N ASP A 89 -3.46 -17.12 8.71
CA ASP A 89 -2.42 -18.11 9.01
C ASP A 89 -1.47 -17.61 10.12
N ILE A 90 -1.15 -16.31 10.11
CA ILE A 90 -0.42 -15.65 11.21
C ILE A 90 -1.23 -15.70 12.51
N ARG A 91 -2.54 -15.43 12.45
CA ARG A 91 -3.41 -15.53 13.63
C ARG A 91 -3.44 -16.92 14.22
N ALA A 92 -3.58 -17.94 13.39
CA ALA A 92 -3.61 -19.33 13.83
C ALA A 92 -2.28 -19.74 14.48
N SER A 93 -1.14 -19.39 13.88
CA SER A 93 0.18 -19.75 14.42
C SER A 93 0.51 -19.01 15.73
N VAL A 94 0.19 -17.71 15.83
CA VAL A 94 0.38 -16.94 17.05
C VAL A 94 -0.53 -17.47 18.17
N PHE A 95 -1.80 -17.74 17.87
CA PHE A 95 -2.74 -18.27 18.86
C PHE A 95 -2.33 -19.66 19.37
N ALA A 96 -1.87 -20.55 18.49
CA ALA A 96 -1.33 -21.85 18.89
C ALA A 96 -0.09 -21.70 19.77
N ARG A 97 0.79 -20.73 19.46
CA ARG A 97 2.00 -20.49 20.27
C ARG A 97 1.68 -19.92 21.66
N VAL A 98 0.72 -19.01 21.75
CA VAL A 98 0.28 -18.44 23.04
C VAL A 98 -0.37 -19.50 23.93
N GLN A 99 -1.14 -20.43 23.36
CA GLN A 99 -1.71 -21.55 24.13
C GLN A 99 -0.65 -22.53 24.65
N ALA A 100 0.48 -22.65 23.96
CA ALA A 100 1.58 -23.51 24.39
C ALA A 100 2.49 -22.88 25.47
N PHE A 101 2.24 -21.61 25.86
CA PHE A 101 3.03 -20.95 26.88
C PHE A 101 2.73 -21.47 28.29
N SER A 102 3.80 -21.64 29.06
CA SER A 102 3.72 -21.88 30.49
C SER A 102 3.24 -20.63 31.24
N ALA A 103 2.76 -20.82 32.48
CA ALA A 103 2.36 -19.71 33.35
C ALA A 103 3.50 -18.69 33.55
N ARG A 104 4.76 -19.14 33.55
CA ARG A 104 5.95 -18.27 33.63
C ARG A 104 6.09 -17.37 32.40
N GLU A 105 5.90 -17.91 31.21
CA GLU A 105 5.97 -17.14 29.95
C GLU A 105 4.80 -16.16 29.83
N VAL A 106 3.59 -16.58 30.22
CA VAL A 106 2.43 -15.67 30.29
C VAL A 106 2.68 -14.53 31.28
N GLY A 107 3.28 -14.84 32.44
CA GLY A 107 3.68 -13.84 33.42
C GLY A 107 4.76 -12.87 32.91
N GLN A 108 5.66 -13.34 32.05
CA GLN A 108 6.72 -12.50 31.46
C GLN A 108 6.17 -11.52 30.42
N PHE A 109 5.27 -11.96 29.54
CA PHE A 109 4.71 -11.08 28.50
C PHE A 109 3.54 -10.23 29.00
N GLY A 110 2.79 -10.71 29.99
CA GLY A 110 1.59 -10.07 30.50
C GLY A 110 0.35 -10.38 29.62
N PRO A 111 -0.80 -10.77 30.20
CA PRO A 111 -2.01 -11.09 29.45
C PRO A 111 -2.46 -9.97 28.51
N ALA A 112 -2.37 -8.71 28.95
CA ALA A 112 -2.74 -7.54 28.14
C ALA A 112 -1.90 -7.42 26.85
N SER A 113 -0.59 -7.64 26.93
CA SER A 113 0.26 -7.59 25.73
C SER A 113 0.02 -8.77 24.80
N LEU A 114 -0.32 -9.96 25.34
CA LEU A 114 -0.64 -11.12 24.51
C LEU A 114 -1.95 -10.90 23.75
N ILE A 115 -2.94 -10.26 24.37
CA ILE A 115 -4.20 -9.88 23.70
C ILE A 115 -3.93 -8.92 22.55
N THR A 116 -3.17 -7.83 22.77
CA THR A 116 -2.88 -6.85 21.71
C THR A 116 -2.05 -7.45 20.58
N ARG A 117 -1.06 -8.30 20.89
CA ARG A 117 -0.24 -9.00 19.89
C ARG A 117 -1.02 -10.03 19.07
N THR A 118 -2.04 -10.67 19.66
CA THR A 118 -2.86 -11.68 18.96
C THR A 118 -4.00 -11.05 18.16
N THR A 119 -4.29 -9.76 18.37
CA THR A 119 -5.40 -9.04 17.73
C THR A 119 -4.88 -7.89 16.86
N ASN A 120 -4.54 -6.76 17.48
CA ASN A 120 -4.13 -5.53 16.82
C ASN A 120 -2.88 -5.70 15.96
N ASP A 121 -1.82 -6.31 16.47
CA ASP A 121 -0.57 -6.44 15.70
C ASP A 121 -0.78 -7.30 14.45
N ILE A 122 -1.57 -8.37 14.56
CA ILE A 122 -1.90 -9.23 13.41
C ILE A 122 -2.72 -8.47 12.38
N GLN A 123 -3.69 -7.66 12.83
CA GLN A 123 -4.46 -6.80 11.94
C GLN A 123 -3.57 -5.78 11.23
N GLN A 124 -2.59 -5.18 11.92
CA GLN A 124 -1.64 -4.25 11.32
C GLN A 124 -0.78 -4.94 10.25
N VAL A 125 -0.29 -6.15 10.52
CA VAL A 125 0.45 -6.94 9.53
C VAL A 125 -0.42 -7.30 8.33
N GLN A 126 -1.67 -7.69 8.56
CA GLN A 126 -2.64 -7.99 7.51
C GLN A 126 -2.94 -6.76 6.63
N MET A 127 -3.14 -5.60 7.25
CA MET A 127 -3.36 -4.33 6.55
C MET A 127 -2.13 -3.89 5.77
N LEU A 128 -0.94 -4.06 6.34
CA LEU A 128 0.31 -3.79 5.63
C LEU A 128 0.44 -4.69 4.39
N ALA A 129 0.13 -5.98 4.50
CA ALA A 129 0.12 -6.89 3.34
C ALA A 129 -0.91 -6.46 2.29
N LEU A 130 -2.12 -6.09 2.71
CA LEU A 130 -3.17 -5.58 1.81
C LEU A 130 -2.68 -4.35 1.05
N MET A 131 -2.21 -3.31 1.76
CA MET A 131 -1.69 -2.08 1.14
C MET A 131 -0.49 -2.37 0.23
N THR A 132 0.36 -3.31 0.61
CA THR A 132 1.51 -3.69 -0.21
C THR A 132 1.04 -4.23 -1.55
N PHE A 133 0.12 -5.19 -1.54
CA PHE A 133 -0.39 -5.85 -2.73
C PHE A 133 -1.28 -4.95 -3.60
N THR A 134 -2.07 -4.05 -3.01
CA THR A 134 -3.00 -3.21 -3.78
C THR A 134 -2.36 -1.92 -4.29
N LEU A 135 -1.42 -1.33 -3.54
CA LEU A 135 -0.92 0.01 -3.82
C LEU A 135 0.60 0.08 -3.95
N MET A 136 1.36 -0.57 -3.07
CA MET A 136 2.82 -0.42 -3.10
C MET A 136 3.47 -1.13 -4.30
N VAL A 137 2.85 -2.19 -4.83
CA VAL A 137 3.36 -2.90 -6.01
C VAL A 137 3.11 -2.10 -7.30
N SER A 138 1.99 -1.39 -7.45
CA SER A 138 1.74 -0.57 -8.64
C SER A 138 2.60 0.68 -8.70
N ALA A 139 2.94 1.28 -7.56
CA ALA A 139 3.74 2.51 -7.51
C ALA A 139 5.08 2.44 -8.30
N PRO A 140 5.96 1.45 -8.11
CA PRO A 140 7.19 1.34 -8.89
C PRO A 140 6.93 1.03 -10.37
N ILE A 141 5.93 0.19 -10.68
CA ILE A 141 5.55 -0.14 -12.07
C ILE A 141 5.12 1.14 -12.80
N MET A 142 4.28 1.95 -12.16
CA MET A 142 3.79 3.22 -12.70
C MET A 142 4.90 4.25 -12.82
N CYS A 143 5.80 4.32 -11.84
CA CYS A 143 6.96 5.22 -11.87
C CYS A 143 7.88 4.89 -13.04
N VAL A 144 8.30 3.64 -13.17
CA VAL A 144 9.19 3.18 -14.25
C VAL A 144 8.50 3.31 -15.61
N GLY A 145 7.26 2.82 -15.74
CA GLY A 145 6.50 2.93 -16.98
C GLY A 145 6.26 4.38 -17.39
N GLY A 146 6.00 5.27 -16.42
CA GLY A 146 5.72 6.68 -16.67
C GLY A 146 6.94 7.43 -17.18
N ILE A 147 8.11 7.16 -16.58
CA ILE A 147 9.38 7.72 -17.04
C ILE A 147 9.71 7.24 -18.46
N ILE A 148 9.54 5.95 -18.74
CA ILE A 148 9.77 5.40 -20.08
C ILE A 148 8.83 6.05 -21.10
N LEU A 149 7.55 6.19 -20.78
CA LEU A 149 6.58 6.80 -21.69
C LEU A 149 6.89 8.28 -21.95
N ALA A 150 7.23 9.03 -20.90
CA ALA A 150 7.60 10.44 -21.03
C ALA A 150 8.80 10.60 -21.98
N LEU A 151 9.86 9.81 -21.76
CA LEU A 151 11.06 9.85 -22.61
C LEU A 151 10.77 9.47 -24.07
N ASN A 152 9.82 8.57 -24.33
CA ASN A 152 9.41 8.22 -25.69
C ASN A 152 8.59 9.33 -26.37
N GLN A 153 7.85 10.13 -25.61
CA GLN A 153 6.99 11.19 -26.16
C GLN A 153 7.80 12.42 -26.55
N ASP A 154 8.63 12.93 -25.62
CA ASP A 154 9.49 14.09 -25.87
C ASP A 154 10.66 14.11 -24.87
N VAL A 155 11.88 13.92 -25.38
CA VAL A 155 13.10 13.84 -24.55
C VAL A 155 13.45 15.20 -23.91
N PRO A 156 13.45 16.34 -24.64
CA PRO A 156 13.69 17.66 -24.05
C PRO A 156 12.73 18.02 -22.90
N LEU A 157 11.42 17.86 -23.08
CA LEU A 157 10.42 18.13 -22.04
C LEU A 157 10.57 17.15 -20.86
N SER A 158 10.94 15.90 -21.13
CA SER A 158 11.17 14.90 -20.07
C SER A 158 12.40 15.18 -19.22
N MET A 159 13.40 15.94 -19.71
CA MET A 159 14.52 16.36 -18.85
C MET A 159 14.07 17.20 -17.66
N LEU A 160 12.90 17.85 -17.74
CA LEU A 160 12.28 18.57 -16.63
C LEU A 160 12.04 17.64 -15.42
N LEU A 161 11.77 16.35 -15.64
CA LEU A 161 11.57 15.36 -14.58
C LEU A 161 12.83 15.20 -13.71
N ILE A 162 14.03 15.39 -14.28
CA ILE A 162 15.30 15.32 -13.55
C ILE A 162 15.40 16.45 -12.52
N ALA A 163 14.78 17.60 -12.77
CA ALA A 163 14.71 18.69 -11.79
C ALA A 163 13.53 18.51 -10.82
N ILE A 164 12.34 18.16 -11.33
CA ILE A 164 11.12 18.08 -10.54
C ILE A 164 11.18 16.95 -9.51
N VAL A 165 11.58 15.74 -9.91
CA VAL A 165 11.55 14.56 -9.03
C VAL A 165 12.46 14.74 -7.81
N PRO A 166 13.73 15.16 -7.93
CA PRO A 166 14.57 15.45 -6.78
C PRO A 166 14.04 16.62 -5.93
N THR A 167 13.52 17.68 -6.56
CA THR A 167 12.97 18.82 -5.83
C THR A 167 11.78 18.40 -4.95
N LEU A 168 10.84 17.62 -5.50
CA LEU A 168 9.76 17.01 -4.73
C LEU A 168 10.29 16.09 -3.63
N GLY A 169 11.30 15.28 -3.94
CA GLY A 169 11.96 14.40 -2.98
C GLY A 169 12.55 15.16 -1.78
N VAL A 170 13.20 16.29 -2.03
CA VAL A 170 13.75 17.18 -0.99
C VAL A 170 12.63 17.79 -0.15
N ILE A 171 11.59 18.33 -0.79
CA ILE A 171 10.45 18.94 -0.09
C ILE A 171 9.77 17.91 0.83
N VAL A 172 9.43 16.73 0.29
CA VAL A 172 8.83 15.64 1.06
C VAL A 172 9.78 15.18 2.17
N GLY A 173 11.07 15.05 1.88
CA GLY A 173 12.10 14.68 2.86
C GLY A 173 12.15 15.65 4.05
N LEU A 174 12.13 16.95 3.77
CA LEU A 174 12.10 18.00 4.79
C LEU A 174 10.81 18.00 5.62
N ILE A 175 9.66 17.75 4.98
CA ILE A 175 8.38 17.61 5.67
C ILE A 175 8.43 16.41 6.63
N VAL A 176 8.85 15.24 6.13
CA VAL A 176 8.94 14.01 6.93
C VAL A 176 9.95 14.14 8.07
N SER A 177 11.09 14.81 7.84
CA SER A 177 12.09 15.03 8.89
C SER A 177 11.57 15.92 10.02
N ARG A 178 10.67 16.87 9.71
CA ARG A 178 9.99 17.69 10.73
C ARG A 178 8.80 17.00 11.38
N LEU A 179 8.05 16.18 10.64
CA LEU A 179 6.89 15.46 11.19
C LEU A 179 7.31 14.41 12.23
N ARG A 180 8.42 13.69 12.01
CA ARG A 180 8.90 12.66 12.96
C ARG A 180 9.02 13.14 14.41
N PRO A 181 9.73 14.24 14.74
CA PRO A 181 9.83 14.71 16.12
C PRO A 181 8.49 15.22 16.67
N LEU A 182 7.64 15.84 15.84
CA LEU A 182 6.29 16.26 16.24
C LEU A 182 5.41 15.08 16.66
N PHE A 183 5.42 13.99 15.88
CA PHE A 183 4.71 12.77 16.22
C PHE A 183 5.25 12.13 17.50
N ARG A 184 6.57 12.18 17.74
CA ARG A 184 7.15 11.69 19.00
C ARG A 184 6.64 12.50 20.19
N LYS A 185 6.66 13.83 20.09
CA LYS A 185 6.18 14.71 21.15
C LYS A 185 4.69 14.46 21.46
N MET A 186 3.87 14.33 20.42
CA MET A 186 2.45 13.98 20.59
C MET A 186 2.28 12.63 21.32
N GLN A 187 3.15 11.66 21.07
CA GLN A 187 3.11 10.37 21.75
C GLN A 187 3.48 10.49 23.23
N ASP A 188 4.52 11.28 23.56
CA ASP A 188 4.91 11.56 24.95
C ASP A 188 3.80 12.30 25.73
N ASP A 189 3.10 13.23 25.08
CA ASP A 189 1.96 13.97 25.66
C ASP A 189 0.78 13.02 25.94
N LEU A 190 0.46 12.13 24.99
CA LEU A 190 -0.59 11.11 25.17
C LEU A 190 -0.26 10.13 26.30
N ASP A 191 1.00 9.71 26.42
CA ASP A 191 1.46 8.83 27.49
C ASP A 191 1.33 9.50 28.87
N THR A 192 1.62 10.81 28.94
CA THR A 192 1.44 11.60 30.16
C THR A 192 -0.03 11.68 30.57
N VAL A 193 -0.94 11.96 29.62
CA VAL A 193 -2.39 11.98 29.88
C VAL A 193 -2.88 10.60 30.34
N ASN A 194 -2.46 9.53 29.67
CA ASN A 194 -2.82 8.17 30.05
C ASN A 194 -2.32 7.80 31.45
N ARG A 195 -1.12 8.25 31.84
CA ARG A 195 -0.59 8.05 33.20
C ARG A 195 -1.46 8.76 34.24
N ILE A 196 -1.76 10.05 34.03
CA ILE A 196 -2.60 10.82 34.97
C ILE A 196 -3.99 10.19 35.11
N LEU A 197 -4.61 9.79 34.01
CA LEU A 197 -5.91 9.11 34.05
C LEU A 197 -5.84 7.80 34.83
N ARG A 198 -4.79 7.00 34.64
CA ARG A 198 -4.59 5.75 35.39
C ARG A 198 -4.37 6.01 36.88
N GLU A 199 -3.57 7.01 37.24
CA GLU A 199 -3.34 7.42 38.62
C GLU A 199 -4.63 7.92 39.28
N GLN A 200 -5.43 8.74 38.59
CA GLN A 200 -6.74 9.20 39.07
C GLN A 200 -7.71 8.03 39.28
N ILE A 201 -7.82 7.11 38.31
CA ILE A 201 -8.71 5.96 38.41
C ILE A 201 -8.31 5.04 39.57
N THR A 202 -7.01 4.79 39.74
CA THR A 202 -6.50 3.91 40.81
C THR A 202 -6.54 4.59 42.19
N GLY A 203 -6.26 5.90 42.23
CA GLY A 203 -6.20 6.75 43.42
C GLY A 203 -7.54 7.38 43.81
N LEU A 204 -8.63 7.10 43.10
CA LEU A 204 -9.95 7.70 43.34
C LEU A 204 -10.44 7.56 44.79
N ARG A 205 -10.04 6.49 45.49
CA ARG A 205 -10.34 6.30 46.93
C ARG A 205 -9.51 7.19 47.86
N VAL A 206 -8.29 7.55 47.47
CA VAL A 206 -7.38 8.42 48.23
C VAL A 206 -7.70 9.89 47.96
N ILE A 207 -8.14 10.23 46.73
CA ILE A 207 -8.48 11.60 46.34
C ILE A 207 -9.83 12.05 46.94
N ARG A 208 -10.74 11.11 47.24
CA ARG A 208 -12.08 11.40 47.80
C ARG A 208 -12.18 11.32 49.33
N ALA A 209 -11.16 10.81 50.02
CA ALA A 209 -11.11 10.73 51.49
C ALA A 209 -10.45 11.99 52.06
#